data_AF-A0A3M5DBG2-F1
#
_entry.id   AF-A0A3M5DBG2-F1
#
_cell.length_a   1.000
_cell.length_b   1.000
_cell.length_c   1.000
_cell.angle_alpha   90.00
_cell.angle_beta   90.00
_cell.angle_gamma   90.00
#
_symmetry.space_group_name_H-M   'P 1'
#
loop_
_entity.id
_entity.type
_entity.pdbx_description
1 polymer ?
#
loop_
_entity_poly.entity_id
_entity_poly.type
_entity_poly.pdbx_seq_one_letter_code
_entity_poly.pdbx_strand_id
1 'polypeptide(L)'
;GLFYLVPLSNHGLWIPDETRYAQISQAMLLGGDWVSPHFLGLRYFEKPVAGYWMIALGQAVFGENLFGVRIASVVATALSVLLAYLLARRLWRDPRTSLACALLYASFGLIAGQSGYANLDPQFTFWVNLSLVALWHALEAGSRRARLLGWTLLGLACGMGFLTKGFLAWLLPVLV
;
A
#
# COMPACT_ATOMS: atom_id res chain seq x y z
N GLY A 1 -11.22 9.07 -11.00
CA GLY A 1 -10.02 9.83 -11.37
C GLY A 1 -9.71 10.91 -10.36
N LEU A 2 -10.47 12.01 -10.37
CA LEU A 2 -10.20 13.20 -9.53
C LEU A 2 -10.64 13.09 -8.06
N PHE A 3 -11.66 12.28 -7.75
CA PHE A 3 -12.18 12.11 -6.38
C PHE A 3 -11.12 11.63 -5.36
N TYR A 4 -10.11 10.92 -5.83
CA TYR A 4 -9.02 10.38 -5.00
C TYR A 4 -7.91 11.40 -4.71
N LEU A 5 -7.79 12.44 -5.55
CA LEU A 5 -6.71 13.43 -5.47
C LEU A 5 -7.18 14.74 -4.83
N VAL A 6 -8.44 15.13 -5.05
CA VAL A 6 -9.02 16.38 -4.55
C VAL A 6 -9.03 16.50 -3.02
N PRO A 7 -9.29 15.45 -2.22
CA PRO A 7 -9.33 15.57 -0.76
C PRO A 7 -7.95 15.74 -0.11
N LEU A 8 -6.86 15.43 -0.82
CA LEU A 8 -5.52 15.28 -0.23
C LEU A 8 -4.97 16.57 0.39
N SER A 9 -5.45 17.73 -0.04
CA SER A 9 -4.98 19.04 0.44
C SER A 9 -6.05 19.85 1.16
N ASN A 10 -7.30 19.36 1.23
CA ASN A 10 -8.46 20.15 1.67
C ASN A 10 -8.72 20.09 3.18
N HIS A 11 -7.98 19.26 3.92
CA HIS A 11 -8.06 19.19 5.37
C HIS A 11 -6.68 18.95 5.99
N GLY A 12 -6.48 19.45 7.20
CA GLY A 12 -5.28 19.16 8.00
C GLY A 12 -5.15 17.67 8.32
N LEU A 13 -4.00 17.29 8.90
CA LEU A 13 -3.76 15.90 9.30
C LEU A 13 -4.70 15.51 10.44
N TRP A 14 -5.41 14.40 10.27
CA TRP A 14 -6.31 13.89 11.28
C TRP A 14 -5.56 13.07 12.34
N ILE A 15 -5.80 13.42 13.60
CA ILE A 15 -5.22 12.76 14.77
C ILE A 15 -5.98 11.43 15.04
N PRO A 16 -5.28 10.37 15.49
CA PRO A 16 -3.85 10.34 15.79
C PRO A 16 -2.95 9.84 14.66
N ASP A 17 -3.51 9.18 13.65
CA ASP A 17 -2.68 8.38 12.73
C ASP A 17 -1.90 9.25 11.74
N GLU A 18 -2.55 10.18 11.04
CA GLU A 18 -1.87 10.95 9.99
C GLU A 18 -0.77 11.83 10.55
N THR A 19 -1.02 12.49 11.69
CA THR A 19 -0.02 13.33 12.36
C THR A 19 1.17 12.51 12.83
N ARG A 20 0.92 11.33 13.40
CA ARG A 20 1.97 10.42 13.88
C ARG A 20 2.83 9.92 12.75
N TYR A 21 2.22 9.35 11.71
CA TYR A 21 2.95 8.75 10.61
C TYR A 21 3.65 9.79 9.74
N ALA A 22 3.07 10.98 9.57
CA ALA A 22 3.74 12.11 8.93
C ALA A 22 5.00 12.54 9.69
N GLN A 23 4.90 12.69 11.02
CA GLN A 23 6.03 13.16 11.83
C GLN A 23 7.15 12.11 11.92
N ILE A 24 6.82 10.83 12.09
CA ILE A 24 7.81 9.74 12.08
C ILE A 24 8.56 9.72 10.74
N SER A 25 7.82 9.77 9.63
CA SER A 25 8.39 9.72 8.29
C SER A 25 9.26 10.95 7.99
N GLN A 26 8.83 12.14 8.42
CA GLN A 26 9.63 13.36 8.34
C GLN A 26 10.90 13.26 9.18
N ALA A 27 10.83 12.73 10.41
CA ALA A 27 11.99 12.53 11.26
C ALA A 27 13.02 11.58 10.63
N MET A 28 12.56 10.54 9.92
CA MET A 28 13.45 9.63 9.17
C MET A 28 14.15 10.35 8.02
N LEU A 29 13.43 11.20 7.28
CA LEU A 29 14.02 12.00 6.20
C LEU A 29 15.09 12.97 6.72
N LEU A 30 14.74 13.75 7.75
CA LEU A 30 15.62 14.80 8.29
C LEU A 30 16.79 14.22 9.08
N GLY A 31 16.58 13.13 9.81
CA GLY A 31 17.60 12.48 10.63
C GLY A 31 18.49 11.50 9.88
N GLY A 32 18.06 11.02 8.70
CA GLY A 32 18.78 10.01 7.92
C GLY A 32 18.77 8.60 8.53
N ASP A 33 18.11 8.40 9.67
CA ASP A 33 17.91 7.09 10.29
C ASP A 33 16.65 6.43 9.72
N TRP A 34 16.86 5.57 8.72
CA TRP A 34 15.80 4.81 8.07
C TRP A 34 15.48 3.49 8.79
N VAL A 35 16.16 3.18 9.90
CA VAL A 35 16.03 1.89 10.58
C VAL A 35 15.22 2.04 11.86
N SER A 36 15.52 3.03 12.69
CA SER A 36 14.84 3.26 13.97
C SER A 36 13.82 4.40 13.84
N PRO A 37 12.50 4.12 13.75
CA PRO A 37 11.48 5.15 13.76
C PRO A 37 11.47 5.92 15.09
N HIS A 38 11.35 7.25 15.00
CA HIS A 38 11.22 8.14 16.15
C HIS A 38 9.96 8.98 16.03
N PHE A 39 9.17 9.05 17.11
CA PHE A 39 8.02 9.94 17.24
C PHE A 39 8.32 10.97 18.33
N LEU A 40 8.31 12.26 18.00
CA LEU A 40 8.66 13.36 18.92
C LEU A 40 10.02 13.16 19.62
N GLY A 41 11.01 12.62 18.89
CA GLY A 41 12.36 12.35 19.40
C GLY A 41 12.52 11.07 20.22
N LEU A 42 11.44 10.34 20.48
CA LEU A 42 11.48 9.06 21.19
C LEU A 42 11.35 7.89 20.22
N ARG A 43 12.06 6.78 20.48
CA ARG A 43 11.96 5.55 19.68
C ARG A 43 10.53 5.01 19.71
N TYR A 44 9.96 4.72 18.53
CA TYR A 44 8.57 4.29 18.37
C TYR A 44 8.48 2.93 17.67
N PHE A 45 8.41 1.84 18.43
CA PHE A 45 8.43 0.47 17.90
C PHE A 45 7.06 -0.23 17.91
N GLU A 46 5.97 0.52 17.73
CA GLU A 46 4.62 -0.08 17.68
C GLU A 46 4.28 -0.71 16.33
N LYS A 47 4.85 -0.20 15.23
CA LYS A 47 4.71 -0.75 13.88
C LYS A 47 6.09 -0.93 13.24
N PRO A 48 6.24 -1.92 12.34
CA PRO A 48 7.48 -2.03 11.58
C PRO A 48 7.58 -0.94 10.51
N VAL A 49 8.77 -0.82 9.93
CA VAL A 49 9.25 0.44 9.33
C VAL A 49 8.79 0.70 7.89
N ALA A 50 8.35 -0.32 7.14
CA ALA A 50 8.11 -0.17 5.69
C ALA A 50 6.98 0.82 5.36
N GLY A 51 5.98 0.92 6.23
CA GLY A 51 4.92 1.93 6.09
C GLY A 51 5.47 3.36 6.12
N TYR A 52 6.40 3.62 7.06
CA TYR A 52 7.06 4.91 7.19
C TYR A 52 7.98 5.21 6.01
N TRP A 53 8.67 4.20 5.47
CA TRP A 53 9.46 4.38 4.25
C TRP A 53 8.62 4.89 3.09
N MET A 54 7.43 4.32 2.88
CA MET A 54 6.57 4.73 1.77
C MET A 54 6.08 6.17 1.93
N ILE A 55 5.72 6.59 3.15
CA ILE A 55 5.29 7.96 3.44
C ILE A 55 6.48 8.93 3.32
N ALA A 56 7.65 8.56 3.87
CA ALA A 56 8.89 9.34 3.77
C ALA A 56 9.28 9.55 2.30
N LEU A 57 9.22 8.51 1.45
CA LEU A 57 9.47 8.66 0.01
C LEU A 57 8.46 9.61 -0.65
N GLY A 58 7.18 9.57 -0.24
CA GLY A 58 6.17 10.52 -0.69
C GLY A 58 6.54 11.96 -0.33
N GLN A 59 6.94 12.22 0.92
CA GLN A 59 7.38 13.53 1.38
C GLN A 59 8.69 13.98 0.70
N ALA A 60 9.63 13.06 0.43
CA ALA A 60 10.88 13.39 -0.24
C ALA A 60 10.67 13.82 -1.71
N VAL A 61 9.75 13.17 -2.43
CA VAL A 61 9.50 13.44 -3.85
C VAL A 61 8.55 14.62 -4.06
N PHE A 62 7.51 14.76 -3.22
CA PHE A 62 6.45 15.74 -3.41
C PHE A 62 6.42 16.86 -2.35
N GLY A 63 7.39 16.86 -1.43
CA GLY A 63 7.56 17.85 -0.38
C GLY A 63 6.88 17.47 0.94
N GLU A 64 7.33 18.13 2.01
CA GLU A 64 6.83 17.97 3.38
C GLU A 64 5.49 18.70 3.58
N ASN A 65 4.48 18.29 2.83
CA ASN A 65 3.13 18.85 2.84
C ASN A 65 2.06 17.74 2.93
N LEU A 66 0.79 18.13 3.03
CA LEU A 66 -0.34 17.20 3.14
C LEU A 66 -0.39 16.18 1.98
N PHE A 67 -0.05 16.62 0.78
CA PHE A 67 -0.03 15.78 -0.40
C PHE A 67 1.11 14.74 -0.33
N GLY A 68 2.33 15.17 0.00
CA GLY A 68 3.49 14.27 0.13
C GLY A 68 3.29 13.20 1.22
N VAL A 69 2.55 13.51 2.28
CA VAL A 69 2.19 12.55 3.33
C VAL A 69 1.18 11.50 2.83
N ARG A 70 0.18 11.90 2.03
CA ARG A 70 -0.94 11.03 1.62
C ARG A 70 -0.72 10.29 0.31
N ILE A 71 0.21 10.74 -0.54
CA ILE A 71 0.42 10.18 -1.89
C ILE A 71 0.75 8.68 -1.86
N ALA A 72 1.44 8.20 -0.83
CA ALA A 72 1.73 6.78 -0.65
C ALA A 72 0.44 5.93 -0.55
N SER A 73 -0.56 6.42 0.20
CA SER A 73 -1.87 5.77 0.35
C SER A 73 -2.61 5.74 -0.99
N VAL A 74 -2.60 6.87 -1.71
CA VAL A 74 -3.26 7.00 -3.02
C VAL A 74 -2.66 6.02 -4.03
N VAL A 75 -1.33 5.97 -4.11
CA VAL A 75 -0.61 5.08 -5.03
C VAL A 75 -0.89 3.62 -4.68
N ALA A 76 -0.83 3.24 -3.40
CA ALA A 76 -1.14 1.87 -2.97
C ALA A 76 -2.59 1.46 -3.30
N THR A 77 -3.56 2.35 -3.09
CA THR A 77 -4.95 2.09 -3.49
C THR A 77 -5.09 1.98 -5.01
N ALA A 78 -4.47 2.87 -5.78
CA ALA A 78 -4.51 2.83 -7.24
C ALA A 78 -3.90 1.53 -7.80
N LEU A 79 -2.77 1.08 -7.24
CA LEU A 79 -2.17 -0.20 -7.59
C LEU A 79 -3.07 -1.38 -7.20
N SER A 80 -3.77 -1.31 -6.07
CA SER A 80 -4.75 -2.34 -5.69
C SER A 80 -5.92 -2.42 -6.67
N VAL A 81 -6.45 -1.28 -7.12
CA VAL A 81 -7.49 -1.22 -8.17
C VAL A 81 -6.97 -1.80 -9.48
N LEU A 82 -5.73 -1.51 -9.85
CA LEU A 82 -5.09 -2.08 -11.04
C LEU A 82 -4.93 -3.60 -10.92
N LEU A 83 -4.52 -4.12 -9.77
CA LEU A 83 -4.44 -5.56 -9.53
C LEU A 83 -5.82 -6.23 -9.67
N ALA A 84 -6.89 -5.63 -9.15
CA ALA A 84 -8.25 -6.12 -9.33
C ALA A 84 -8.65 -6.16 -10.81
N TYR A 85 -8.32 -5.13 -11.58
CA TYR A 85 -8.53 -5.11 -13.03
C TYR A 85 -7.79 -6.25 -13.74
N LEU A 86 -6.49 -6.42 -13.44
CA LEU A 86 -5.64 -7.43 -14.09
C LEU A 86 -6.10 -8.85 -13.77
N LEU A 87 -6.48 -9.10 -12.51
CA LEU A 87 -7.04 -10.37 -12.08
C LEU A 87 -8.35 -10.67 -12.82
N ALA A 88 -9.23 -9.67 -12.92
CA ALA A 88 -10.49 -9.82 -13.65
C ALA A 88 -10.28 -10.05 -15.15
N ARG A 89 -9.32 -9.36 -15.78
CA ARG A 89 -8.95 -9.60 -17.17
C ARG A 89 -8.52 -11.03 -17.42
N ARG A 90 -7.82 -11.64 -16.46
CA ARG A 90 -7.36 -13.02 -16.56
C ARG A 90 -8.51 -14.02 -16.43
N LEU A 91 -9.43 -13.76 -15.50
CA LEU A 91 -10.58 -14.61 -15.20
C LEU A 91 -11.65 -14.60 -16.30
N TRP A 92 -12.12 -13.40 -16.68
CA TRP A 92 -13.29 -13.25 -17.55
C TRP A 92 -12.92 -13.00 -19.02
N ARG A 93 -11.67 -12.58 -19.30
CA ARG A 93 -11.19 -12.21 -20.65
C ARG A 93 -12.02 -11.14 -21.37
N ASP A 94 -12.92 -10.47 -20.67
CA ASP A 94 -13.73 -9.36 -21.16
C ASP A 94 -13.27 -8.03 -20.54
N PRO A 95 -12.84 -7.04 -21.35
CA PRO A 95 -12.45 -5.72 -20.87
C PRO A 95 -13.55 -5.00 -20.09
N ARG A 96 -14.83 -5.17 -20.45
CA ARG A 96 -15.94 -4.45 -19.81
C ARG A 96 -16.20 -4.97 -18.41
N THR A 97 -16.30 -6.30 -18.26
CA THR A 97 -16.41 -6.95 -16.96
C THR A 97 -15.23 -6.61 -16.06
N SER A 98 -14.01 -6.58 -16.62
CA SER A 98 -12.82 -6.26 -15.82
C SER A 98 -12.80 -4.81 -15.33
N LEU A 99 -13.23 -3.87 -16.19
CA LEU A 99 -13.40 -2.48 -15.79
C LEU A 99 -14.48 -2.34 -14.72
N ALA A 100 -15.60 -3.05 -14.86
CA ALA A 100 -16.66 -3.06 -13.86
C ALA A 100 -16.16 -3.58 -12.51
N CYS A 101 -15.41 -4.68 -12.46
CA CYS A 101 -14.80 -5.20 -11.23
C CYS A 101 -13.87 -4.16 -10.57
N ALA A 102 -13.01 -3.51 -11.35
CA ALA A 102 -12.08 -2.50 -10.84
C ALA A 102 -12.81 -1.26 -10.30
N LEU A 103 -13.86 -0.81 -11.00
CA LEU A 103 -14.70 0.31 -10.56
C LEU A 103 -15.51 -0.04 -9.31
N LEU A 104 -16.04 -1.27 -9.23
CA LEU A 104 -16.74 -1.76 -8.04
C LEU A 104 -15.79 -1.78 -6.84
N TYR A 105 -14.58 -2.33 -7.01
CA TYR A 105 -13.53 -2.32 -5.98
C TYR A 105 -13.21 -0.87 -5.53
N ALA A 106 -13.03 0.05 -6.48
CA ALA A 106 -12.79 1.46 -6.19
C ALA A 106 -14.01 2.19 -5.60
N SER A 107 -15.24 1.67 -5.76
CA SER A 107 -16.45 2.32 -5.23
C SER A 107 -16.74 1.95 -3.77
N PHE A 108 -16.09 0.93 -3.21
CA PHE A 108 -16.26 0.63 -1.79
C PHE A 108 -15.83 1.83 -0.96
N GLY A 109 -16.78 2.40 -0.21
CA GLY A 109 -16.57 3.65 0.53
C GLY A 109 -15.37 3.62 1.47
N LEU A 110 -15.03 2.44 2.02
CA LEU A 110 -13.82 2.24 2.81
C LEU A 110 -12.53 2.39 1.99
N ILE A 111 -12.49 1.89 0.75
CA ILE A 111 -11.32 2.01 -0.14
C ILE A 111 -11.16 3.46 -0.62
N ALA A 112 -12.27 4.09 -0.99
CA ALA A 112 -12.29 5.50 -1.40
C ALA A 112 -11.96 6.46 -0.25
N GLY A 113 -12.40 6.16 0.98
CA GLY A 113 -12.08 6.96 2.15
C GLY A 113 -10.61 6.80 2.57
N GLN A 114 -10.09 5.57 2.59
CA GLN A 114 -8.72 5.31 3.04
C GLN A 114 -7.64 5.78 2.06
N SER A 115 -7.94 5.92 0.76
CA SER A 115 -6.94 6.40 -0.20
C SER A 115 -6.43 7.81 0.11
N GLY A 116 -7.28 8.67 0.68
CA GLY A 116 -6.91 10.03 1.05
C GLY A 116 -6.38 10.16 2.48
N TYR A 117 -6.35 9.06 3.23
CA TYR A 117 -5.95 9.02 4.62
C TYR A 117 -4.56 8.42 4.74
N ALA A 118 -3.63 9.15 5.33
CA ALA A 118 -2.26 8.67 5.57
C ALA A 118 -2.21 7.74 6.79
N ASN A 119 -2.75 6.53 6.64
CA ASN A 119 -2.48 5.39 7.52
C ASN A 119 -1.71 4.29 6.76
N LEU A 120 -1.54 3.13 7.41
CA LEU A 120 -0.76 2.00 6.88
C LEU A 120 -1.64 0.96 6.13
N ASP A 121 -2.94 1.19 6.07
CA ASP A 121 -3.94 0.21 5.63
C ASP A 121 -3.98 0.07 4.10
N PRO A 122 -3.93 1.15 3.28
CA PRO A 122 -3.81 1.06 1.83
C PRO A 122 -2.58 0.29 1.37
N GLN A 123 -1.43 0.56 1.98
CA GLN A 123 -0.14 -0.09 1.68
C GLN A 123 -0.21 -1.57 2.04
N PHE A 124 -0.71 -1.89 3.24
CA PHE A 124 -0.90 -3.27 3.66
C PHE A 124 -1.87 -4.02 2.74
N THR A 125 -2.99 -3.41 2.37
CA THR A 125 -3.98 -3.98 1.45
C THR A 125 -3.36 -4.28 0.09
N PHE A 126 -2.54 -3.36 -0.43
CA PHE A 126 -1.80 -3.58 -1.66
C PHE A 126 -0.85 -4.78 -1.57
N TRP A 127 -0.08 -4.90 -0.49
CA TRP A 127 0.82 -6.05 -0.29
C TRP A 127 0.07 -7.38 -0.21
N VAL A 128 -1.06 -7.42 0.50
CA VAL A 128 -1.92 -8.61 0.57
C VAL A 128 -2.48 -8.96 -0.82
N ASN A 129 -3.06 -8.00 -1.54
CA ASN A 129 -3.57 -8.23 -2.89
C ASN A 129 -2.48 -8.74 -3.84
N LEU A 130 -1.29 -8.13 -3.79
CA LEU A 130 -0.15 -8.54 -4.60
C LEU A 130 0.30 -9.96 -4.26
N SER A 131 0.30 -10.34 -2.97
CA SER A 131 0.66 -11.70 -2.55
C SER A 131 -0.27 -12.75 -3.16
N LEU A 132 -1.59 -12.52 -3.13
CA LEU A 132 -2.58 -13.44 -3.69
C LEU A 132 -2.45 -13.56 -5.22
N VAL A 133 -2.31 -12.43 -5.91
CA VAL A 133 -2.13 -12.40 -7.37
C VAL A 133 -0.80 -13.05 -7.77
N ALA A 134 0.28 -12.82 -7.03
CA ALA A 134 1.59 -13.42 -7.28
C ALA A 134 1.57 -14.94 -7.04
N LEU A 135 0.89 -15.41 -5.99
CA LEU A 135 0.72 -16.83 -5.71
C LEU A 135 -0.03 -17.53 -6.85
N TRP A 136 -1.17 -16.97 -7.28
CA TRP A 136 -1.90 -17.47 -8.45
C TRP A 136 -0.97 -17.57 -9.66
N HIS A 137 -0.28 -16.48 -10.00
CA HIS A 137 0.64 -16.46 -11.14
C HIS A 137 1.76 -17.50 -11.03
N ALA A 138 2.28 -17.76 -9.83
CA ALA A 138 3.30 -18.78 -9.61
C ALA A 138 2.77 -20.20 -9.83
N LEU A 139 1.51 -20.47 -9.43
CA LEU A 139 0.86 -21.78 -9.57
C LEU A 139 0.46 -22.09 -11.02
N GLU A 140 0.00 -21.10 -11.78
CA GLU A 140 -0.39 -21.27 -13.18
C GLU A 140 0.75 -21.11 -14.20
N ALA A 141 1.96 -20.78 -13.74
CA ALA A 141 3.06 -20.47 -14.65
C ALA A 141 3.50 -21.68 -15.48
N GLY A 142 3.22 -21.64 -16.78
CA GLY A 142 3.67 -22.66 -17.74
C GLY A 142 5.17 -22.61 -18.07
N SER A 143 5.90 -21.57 -17.64
CA SER A 143 7.35 -21.45 -17.84
C SER A 143 8.10 -21.28 -16.52
N ARG A 144 9.34 -21.81 -16.46
CA ARG A 144 10.19 -21.67 -15.27
C ARG A 144 10.43 -20.21 -14.90
N ARG A 145 10.62 -19.32 -15.88
CA ARG A 145 10.86 -17.89 -15.66
C ARG A 145 9.64 -17.20 -15.04
N ALA A 146 8.45 -17.43 -15.59
CA ALA A 146 7.20 -16.87 -15.04
C ALA A 146 6.93 -17.36 -13.61
N ARG A 147 7.23 -18.64 -13.34
CA ARG A 147 7.08 -19.23 -12.01
C ARG A 147 8.03 -18.59 -11.00
N LEU A 148 9.31 -18.42 -11.36
CA LEU A 148 10.29 -17.74 -10.51
C LEU A 148 9.86 -16.30 -10.22
N LEU A 149 9.39 -15.56 -11.24
CA LEU A 149 8.88 -14.21 -11.05
C LEU A 149 7.71 -14.18 -10.04
N GLY A 150 6.73 -15.09 -10.19
CA GLY A 150 5.60 -15.20 -9.26
C GLY A 150 6.05 -15.44 -7.81
N TRP A 151 6.97 -16.38 -7.59
CA TRP A 151 7.51 -16.65 -6.24
C TRP A 151 8.32 -15.48 -5.67
N THR A 152 9.11 -14.78 -6.49
CA THR A 152 9.86 -13.60 -6.04
C THR A 152 8.92 -12.45 -5.64
N LEU A 153 7.87 -12.20 -6.43
CA LEU A 153 6.87 -11.18 -6.12
C LEU A 153 6.08 -11.54 -4.86
N LEU A 154 5.75 -12.83 -4.68
CA LEU A 154 5.10 -13.30 -3.46
C LEU A 154 5.98 -13.05 -2.23
N GLY A 155 7.26 -13.44 -2.29
CA GLY A 155 8.21 -13.22 -1.18
C GLY A 155 8.37 -11.73 -0.85
N LEU A 156 8.50 -10.87 -1.87
CA LEU A 156 8.55 -9.42 -1.70
C LEU A 156 7.28 -8.88 -1.04
N ALA A 157 6.11 -9.27 -1.53
CA ALA A 157 4.83 -8.82 -1.03
C ALA A 157 4.60 -9.25 0.44
N CYS A 158 4.91 -10.50 0.78
CA CYS A 158 4.82 -11.00 2.15
C CYS A 158 5.82 -10.31 3.09
N GLY A 159 7.05 -10.07 2.63
CA GLY A 159 8.07 -9.36 3.40
C GLY A 159 7.68 -7.91 3.67
N MET A 160 7.23 -7.19 2.64
CA MET A 160 6.80 -5.80 2.77
C MET A 160 5.50 -5.66 3.55
N GLY A 161 4.54 -6.57 3.37
CA GLY A 161 3.34 -6.64 4.20
C GLY A 161 3.68 -6.83 5.67
N PHE A 162 4.61 -7.75 5.98
CA PHE A 162 5.08 -7.99 7.34
C PHE A 162 5.76 -6.75 7.93
N LEU A 163 6.60 -6.08 7.15
CA LEU A 163 7.25 -4.84 7.57
C LEU A 163 6.30 -3.62 7.64
N THR A 164 5.04 -3.76 7.22
CA THR A 164 4.04 -2.68 7.29
C THR A 164 3.14 -2.81 8.53
N LYS A 165 2.63 -4.01 8.84
CA LYS A 165 1.71 -4.25 9.97
C LYS A 165 2.01 -5.49 10.82
N GLY A 166 3.21 -6.07 10.69
CA GLY A 166 3.64 -7.24 11.45
C GLY A 166 2.96 -8.53 10.99
N PHE A 167 2.80 -9.48 11.91
CA PHE A 167 2.34 -10.85 11.62
C PHE A 167 0.95 -10.95 10.96
N LEU A 168 0.13 -9.89 11.02
CA LEU A 168 -1.13 -9.83 10.27
C LEU A 168 -0.93 -10.10 8.77
N ALA A 169 0.24 -9.77 8.22
CA ALA A 169 0.59 -10.03 6.83
C ALA A 169 0.69 -11.51 6.47
N TRP A 170 1.10 -12.36 7.41
CA TRP A 170 1.34 -13.77 7.15
C TRP A 170 0.12 -14.64 7.45
N LEU A 171 -0.78 -14.16 8.31
CA LEU A 171 -2.03 -14.86 8.60
C LEU A 171 -2.88 -15.05 7.34
N LEU A 172 -2.94 -14.07 6.43
CA LEU A 172 -3.86 -14.12 5.29
C LEU A 172 -3.42 -15.07 4.16
N PRO A 173 -2.15 -15.13 3.70
CA PRO A 173 -1.74 -16.06 2.66
C PRO A 173 -1.60 -17.52 3.13
N VAL A 174 -1.50 -17.74 4.44
CA VAL A 174 -1.35 -19.10 5.03
C VAL A 174 -2.70 -19.71 5.39
N LEU A 175 -3.71 -18.90 5.72
CA LEU A 175 -5.06 -19.38 6.06
C LEU A 175 -5.94 -19.68 4.85
N VAL A 176 -5.61 -19.13 3.67
CA VAL A 176 -6.35 -19.33 2.40
C VAL A 176 -5.62 -20.34 1.53
#